data_AF-A0A7L2XCH5-F1
#
_entry.id   AF-A0A7L2XCH5-F1
#
_cell.length_a   1.000
_cell.length_b   1.000
_cell.length_c   1.000
_cell.angle_alpha   90.00
_cell.angle_beta   90.00
_cell.angle_gamma   90.00
#
_symmetry.space_group_name_H-M   'P 1'
#
loop_
_entity.id
_entity.type
_entity.pdbx_description
1 polymer ?
#
loop_
_entity_poly.entity_id
_entity_poly.type
_entity_poly.pdbx_seq_one_letter_code
_entity_poly.pdbx_strand_id
1 'polypeptide(L)'
;ELLKLPAFMRVSSTGNMLSHVGHTILGMNTVQLYMKVPGSRTPGHQENNNFCSVNINIGPGDCEWFAVHEHYWETISAFCDRHGVDYLTGSWWPILEDLYRSNIPVYRFVQRPGDLVWINAGTVHWVQATGWCNNIAWNVGPLTAYQYQLALERYEWNEVKNVKSIVPMIHVSWNVARTVKISDPDLYKMIKYCLLQSIKHCQVQRESLVRAGKKIAYQGRVKDEPAYYCNECDV
;
A
#
# COMPACT_ATOMS: atom_id res chain seq x y z
N GLU A 1 13.41 -8.78 18.97
CA GLU A 1 13.56 -7.32 18.78
C GLU A 1 12.31 -6.60 18.30
N LEU A 2 11.83 -6.74 17.05
CA LEU A 2 10.75 -5.89 16.52
C LEU A 2 9.39 -5.99 17.23
N LEU A 3 9.13 -7.08 17.95
CA LEU A 3 7.94 -7.22 18.80
C LEU A 3 7.89 -6.21 19.96
N LYS A 4 9.03 -5.56 20.28
CA LYS A 4 9.12 -4.49 21.28
C LYS A 4 8.47 -3.18 20.81
N LEU A 5 8.23 -3.01 19.50
CA LEU A 5 7.57 -1.83 18.96
C LEU A 5 6.12 -1.70 19.47
N PRO A 6 5.54 -0.49 19.50
CA PRO A 6 4.11 -0.30 19.71
C PRO A 6 3.28 -1.06 18.67
N ALA A 7 2.10 -1.55 19.07
CA ALA A 7 1.29 -2.44 18.25
C ALA A 7 0.89 -1.88 16.87
N PHE A 8 0.72 -0.57 16.74
CA PHE A 8 0.36 0.08 15.48
C PHE A 8 1.51 0.13 14.46
N MET A 9 2.75 -0.12 14.89
CA MET A 9 3.94 -0.15 14.04
C MET A 9 4.43 -1.58 13.76
N ARG A 10 3.88 -2.60 14.43
CA ARG A 10 4.36 -3.98 14.29
C ARG A 10 4.00 -4.55 12.93
N VAL A 11 4.90 -5.39 12.41
CA VAL A 11 4.70 -6.21 11.19
C VAL A 11 3.38 -6.99 11.24
N SER A 12 3.05 -7.55 12.42
CA SER A 12 1.78 -8.25 12.66
C SER A 12 1.08 -7.72 13.90
N SER A 13 -0.21 -7.41 13.76
CA SER A 13 -1.07 -6.88 14.82
C SER A 13 -2.54 -7.04 14.42
N THR A 14 -3.43 -7.28 15.37
CA THR A 14 -4.88 -7.34 15.10
C THR A 14 -5.44 -6.02 14.56
N GLY A 15 -4.79 -4.91 14.87
CA GLY A 15 -5.10 -3.56 14.36
C GLY A 15 -4.49 -3.22 13.01
N ASN A 16 -3.82 -4.17 12.34
CA ASN A 16 -3.18 -4.00 11.04
C ASN A 16 -3.94 -4.82 9.97
N MET A 17 -4.55 -4.15 8.99
CA MET A 17 -5.26 -4.78 7.87
C MET A 17 -4.41 -5.80 7.11
N LEU A 18 -3.10 -5.58 6.99
CA LEU A 18 -2.19 -6.51 6.30
C LEU A 18 -2.00 -7.84 7.06
N SER A 19 -2.30 -7.88 8.36
CA SER A 19 -2.36 -9.11 9.15
C SER A 19 -3.63 -9.92 8.90
N HIS A 20 -4.64 -9.33 8.24
CA HIS A 20 -5.89 -9.98 7.83
C HIS A 20 -5.89 -10.41 6.36
N VAL A 21 -4.76 -10.31 5.66
CA VAL A 21 -4.58 -10.83 4.29
C VAL A 21 -4.62 -12.37 4.25
N GLY A 22 -4.20 -13.03 5.33
CA GLY A 22 -4.22 -14.50 5.43
C GLY A 22 -3.12 -15.21 4.65
N HIS A 23 -2.23 -14.49 3.97
CA HIS A 23 -1.03 -15.03 3.31
C HIS A 23 0.09 -13.97 3.29
N THR A 24 1.29 -14.38 2.89
CA THR A 24 2.47 -13.50 2.84
C THR A 24 2.42 -12.58 1.62
N ILE A 25 2.63 -11.28 1.84
CA ILE A 25 2.98 -10.28 0.83
C ILE A 25 4.37 -9.77 1.18
N LEU A 26 5.37 -10.24 0.44
CA LEU A 26 6.78 -9.95 0.72
C LEU A 26 7.05 -8.45 0.74
N GLY A 27 7.62 -7.95 1.83
CA GLY A 27 7.93 -6.53 2.01
C GLY A 27 6.79 -5.68 2.57
N MET A 28 5.56 -6.17 2.53
CA MET A 28 4.43 -5.47 3.15
C MET A 28 4.16 -6.03 4.53
N ASN A 29 3.78 -7.31 4.63
CA ASN A 29 3.54 -7.98 5.92
C ASN A 29 4.71 -8.87 6.37
N THR A 30 5.86 -8.71 5.70
CA THR A 30 7.16 -9.21 6.13
C THR A 30 8.19 -8.11 6.03
N VAL A 31 9.26 -8.20 6.82
CA VAL A 31 10.33 -7.20 6.84
C VAL A 31 11.21 -7.34 5.60
N GLN A 32 11.52 -6.22 4.97
CA GLN A 32 12.60 -6.08 3.99
C GLN A 32 13.79 -5.34 4.58
N LEU A 33 15.00 -5.75 4.18
CA LEU A 33 16.27 -5.11 4.54
C LEU A 33 16.86 -4.43 3.31
N TYR A 34 17.41 -3.24 3.52
CA TYR A 34 18.11 -2.44 2.50
C TYR A 34 19.54 -2.21 2.98
N MET A 35 20.54 -2.54 2.16
CA MET A 35 21.94 -2.22 2.41
C MET A 35 22.39 -1.12 1.45
N LYS A 36 22.93 -0.02 1.97
CA LYS A 36 23.11 1.22 1.21
C LYS A 36 24.53 1.78 1.35
N VAL A 37 24.98 2.41 0.28
CA VAL A 37 26.16 3.28 0.24
C VAL A 37 25.70 4.72 -0.02
N PRO A 38 26.54 5.76 0.21
CA PRO A 38 26.18 7.13 -0.11
C PRO A 38 25.70 7.26 -1.56
N GLY A 39 24.53 7.89 -1.75
CA GLY A 39 23.89 8.05 -3.06
C GLY A 39 22.97 6.91 -3.49
N SER A 40 22.86 5.81 -2.74
CA SER A 40 21.80 4.80 -2.98
C SER A 40 20.41 5.44 -2.84
N ARG A 41 19.56 5.27 -3.86
CA ARG A 41 18.24 5.91 -3.94
C ARG A 41 17.10 4.91 -4.03
N THR A 42 16.01 5.23 -3.33
CA THR A 42 14.68 4.72 -3.65
C THR A 42 13.94 5.87 -4.36
N PRO A 43 13.58 5.71 -5.64
CA PRO A 43 12.93 6.77 -6.43
C PRO A 43 11.53 7.11 -5.89
N GLY A 44 10.92 8.13 -6.48
CA GLY A 44 9.58 8.57 -6.14
C GLY A 44 8.54 7.48 -6.33
N HIS A 45 7.68 7.32 -5.32
CA HIS A 45 6.56 6.39 -5.36
C HIS A 45 5.53 6.73 -4.26
N GLN A 46 4.36 6.10 -4.37
CA GLN A 46 3.49 5.83 -3.22
C GLN A 46 3.61 4.34 -2.89
N GLU A 47 3.35 3.99 -1.63
CA GLU A 47 3.31 2.59 -1.22
C GLU A 47 2.25 1.80 -1.98
N ASN A 48 2.45 0.49 -2.10
CA ASN A 48 1.50 -0.40 -2.74
C ASN A 48 0.12 -0.29 -2.09
N ASN A 49 -0.92 -0.10 -2.91
CA ASN A 49 -2.30 0.16 -2.46
C ASN A 49 -2.38 1.26 -1.38
N ASN A 50 -1.49 2.26 -1.42
CA ASN A 50 -1.46 3.40 -0.49
C ASN A 50 -1.39 3.02 1.02
N PHE A 51 -0.87 1.84 1.36
CA PHE A 51 -0.67 1.46 2.76
C PHE A 51 0.38 2.35 3.45
N CYS A 52 0.25 2.57 4.76
CA CYS A 52 1.31 3.21 5.54
C CYS A 52 2.60 2.36 5.51
N SER A 53 3.73 3.02 5.72
CA SER A 53 5.05 2.37 5.79
C SER A 53 5.78 2.74 7.07
N VAL A 54 6.52 1.77 7.60
CA VAL A 54 7.40 1.92 8.75
C VAL A 54 8.82 1.65 8.26
N ASN A 55 9.73 2.60 8.48
CA ASN A 55 11.14 2.44 8.14
C ASN A 55 12.02 2.78 9.35
N ILE A 56 13.00 1.93 9.66
CA ILE A 56 13.98 2.18 10.72
C ILE A 56 15.37 2.18 10.09
N ASN A 57 16.13 3.25 10.31
CA ASN A 57 17.53 3.32 9.93
C ASN A 57 18.38 2.61 10.99
N ILE A 58 19.16 1.63 10.55
CA ILE A 58 20.08 0.87 11.40
C ILE A 58 21.41 1.61 11.59
N GLY A 59 21.79 2.48 10.64
CA GLY A 59 23.05 3.20 10.64
C GLY A 59 24.24 2.41 10.05
N PRO A 60 25.47 2.93 10.19
CA PRO A 60 25.85 4.12 10.98
C PRO A 60 25.56 5.47 10.29
N GLY A 61 25.37 5.49 8.97
CA GLY A 61 25.05 6.70 8.21
C GLY A 61 23.58 7.10 8.27
N ASP A 62 23.30 8.32 7.82
CA ASP A 62 21.94 8.86 7.77
C ASP A 62 21.25 8.56 6.42
N CYS A 63 19.93 8.73 6.39
CA CYS A 63 19.13 8.82 5.17
C CYS A 63 18.47 10.20 5.09
N GLU A 64 18.42 10.77 3.89
CA GLU A 64 17.63 11.97 3.59
C GLU A 64 16.31 11.57 2.93
N TRP A 65 15.22 12.10 3.47
CA TRP A 65 13.86 11.83 3.03
C TRP A 65 13.22 13.08 2.45
N PHE A 66 12.40 12.84 1.44
CA PHE A 66 11.55 13.83 0.80
C PHE A 66 10.15 13.27 0.69
N ALA A 67 9.15 14.04 1.09
CA ALA A 67 7.77 13.60 1.09
C ALA A 67 6.82 14.74 0.68
N VAL A 68 5.76 14.36 -0.02
CA VAL A 68 4.65 15.23 -0.44
C VAL A 68 3.35 14.57 -0.02
N HIS A 69 2.42 15.38 0.49
CA HIS A 69 1.11 14.92 0.90
C HIS A 69 0.36 14.24 -0.25
N GLU A 70 -0.42 13.21 0.07
CA GLU A 70 -1.17 12.38 -0.89
C GLU A 70 -1.95 13.24 -1.90
N HIS A 71 -2.68 14.26 -1.45
CA HIS A 71 -3.43 15.21 -2.28
C HIS A 71 -2.75 15.70 -3.57
N TYR A 72 -1.41 15.77 -3.62
CA TYR A 72 -0.68 16.26 -4.80
C TYR A 72 -0.25 15.16 -5.77
N TRP A 73 -0.58 13.89 -5.53
CA TRP A 73 -0.08 12.74 -6.30
C TRP A 73 -0.42 12.82 -7.78
N GLU A 74 -1.62 13.30 -8.14
CA GLU A 74 -2.02 13.47 -9.54
C GLU A 74 -1.19 14.55 -10.25
N THR A 75 -0.84 15.63 -9.55
CA THR A 75 0.03 16.67 -10.11
C THR A 75 1.44 16.13 -10.34
N ILE A 76 1.94 15.29 -9.43
CA ILE A 76 3.22 14.58 -9.58
C ILE A 76 3.14 13.55 -10.72
N SER A 77 2.02 12.84 -10.87
CA SER A 77 1.78 11.95 -12.00
C SER A 77 1.85 12.72 -13.33
N ALA A 78 1.25 13.91 -13.40
CA ALA A 78 1.31 14.75 -14.60
C ALA A 78 2.74 15.23 -14.92
N PHE A 79 3.62 15.42 -13.92
CA PHE A 79 5.04 15.65 -14.17
C PHE A 79 5.68 14.42 -14.83
N CYS A 80 5.42 13.23 -14.29
CA CYS A 80 5.95 11.98 -14.83
C CYS A 80 5.54 11.80 -16.30
N ASP A 81 4.25 12.00 -16.61
CA ASP A 81 3.72 11.91 -17.98
C ASP A 81 4.41 12.92 -18.93
N ARG A 82 4.59 14.18 -18.49
CA ARG A 82 5.30 15.21 -19.29
C ARG A 82 6.75 14.84 -19.60
N HIS A 83 7.39 14.06 -18.74
CA HIS A 83 8.75 13.59 -18.92
C HIS A 83 8.83 12.18 -19.53
N GLY A 84 7.70 11.60 -19.94
CA GLY A 84 7.65 10.29 -20.57
C GLY A 84 8.04 9.13 -19.65
N VAL A 85 7.81 9.27 -18.34
CA VAL A 85 8.03 8.22 -17.34
C VAL A 85 6.71 7.85 -16.67
N ASP A 86 6.43 6.57 -16.50
CA ASP A 86 5.21 6.12 -15.84
C ASP A 86 5.27 6.41 -14.33
N TYR A 87 4.19 7.00 -13.79
CA TYR A 87 4.13 7.38 -12.37
C TYR A 87 4.10 6.17 -11.43
N LEU A 88 3.35 5.11 -11.76
CA LEU A 88 3.08 3.99 -10.86
C LEU A 88 4.22 2.96 -10.85
N THR A 89 4.89 2.77 -11.99
CA THR A 89 5.85 1.68 -12.22
C THR A 89 7.22 2.17 -12.69
N GLY A 90 7.33 3.43 -13.11
CA GLY A 90 8.58 4.02 -13.57
C GLY A 90 9.53 4.38 -12.43
N SER A 91 10.77 4.69 -12.81
CA SER A 91 11.80 5.18 -11.89
C SER A 91 12.03 6.66 -12.13
N TRP A 92 11.54 7.50 -11.22
CA TRP A 92 11.58 8.96 -11.34
C TRP A 92 12.11 9.62 -10.06
N TRP A 93 12.80 10.74 -10.21
CA TRP A 93 13.33 11.55 -9.11
C TRP A 93 12.91 13.01 -9.31
N PRO A 94 12.03 13.57 -8.46
CA PRO A 94 11.46 14.89 -8.71
C PRO A 94 12.48 16.02 -8.76
N ILE A 95 12.24 16.97 -9.67
CA ILE A 95 12.92 18.26 -9.70
C ILE A 95 12.21 19.16 -8.67
N LEU A 96 12.88 19.49 -7.56
CA LEU A 96 12.27 20.25 -6.47
C LEU A 96 11.74 21.62 -6.93
N GLU A 97 12.47 22.27 -7.85
CA GLU A 97 12.08 23.56 -8.43
C GLU A 97 10.71 23.49 -9.14
N ASP A 98 10.40 22.38 -9.83
CA ASP A 98 9.11 22.20 -10.50
C ASP A 98 7.96 22.03 -9.49
N LEU A 99 8.23 21.34 -8.38
CA LEU A 99 7.28 21.21 -7.27
C LEU A 99 7.02 22.57 -6.61
N TYR A 100 8.08 23.35 -6.35
CA TYR A 100 7.95 24.70 -5.80
C TYR A 100 7.15 25.63 -6.72
N ARG A 101 7.44 25.62 -8.03
CA ARG A 101 6.69 26.40 -9.04
C ARG A 101 5.23 26.00 -9.14
N SER A 102 4.90 24.75 -8.81
CA SER A 102 3.53 24.24 -8.77
C SER A 102 2.88 24.37 -7.38
N ASN A 103 3.52 25.11 -6.47
CA ASN A 103 3.04 25.35 -5.11
C ASN A 103 2.79 24.05 -4.31
N ILE A 104 3.62 23.03 -4.55
CA ILE A 104 3.56 21.73 -3.86
C ILE A 104 4.52 21.76 -2.66
N PRO A 105 4.03 21.65 -1.42
CA PRO A 105 4.88 21.57 -0.24
C PRO A 105 5.69 20.28 -0.22
N VAL A 106 7.00 20.41 0.01
CA VAL A 106 7.91 19.26 0.18
C VAL A 106 8.44 19.24 1.61
N TYR A 107 8.13 18.16 2.33
CA TYR A 107 8.75 17.85 3.60
C TYR A 107 10.11 17.22 3.34
N ARG A 108 11.17 17.82 3.87
CA ARG A 108 12.55 17.32 3.73
C ARG A 108 13.20 17.19 5.10
N PHE A 109 13.74 16.02 5.41
CA PHE A 109 14.35 15.76 6.71
C PHE A 109 15.41 14.65 6.65
N VAL A 110 16.19 14.55 7.72
CA VAL A 110 17.22 13.53 7.91
C VAL A 110 16.74 12.50 8.92
N GLN A 111 16.86 11.21 8.59
CA GLN A 111 16.64 10.07 9.46
C GLN A 111 18.00 9.52 9.92
N ARG A 112 18.31 9.70 11.19
CA ARG A 112 19.55 9.21 11.82
C ARG A 112 19.42 7.74 12.25
N PRO A 113 20.52 7.05 12.59
CA PRO A 113 20.44 5.71 13.15
C PRO A 113 19.52 5.64 14.37
N GLY A 114 18.61 4.67 14.38
CA GLY A 114 17.60 4.49 15.42
C GLY A 114 16.30 5.27 15.18
N ASP A 115 16.29 6.28 14.31
CA ASP A 115 15.08 7.01 13.97
C ASP A 115 14.13 6.13 13.15
N LEU A 116 12.84 6.20 13.51
CA LEU A 116 11.75 5.56 12.80
C LEU A 116 10.97 6.60 11.99
N VAL A 117 10.81 6.34 10.70
CA VAL A 117 9.98 7.13 9.80
C VAL A 117 8.64 6.42 9.60
N TRP A 118 7.56 7.13 9.88
CA TRP A 118 6.19 6.72 9.57
C TRP A 118 5.73 7.47 8.32
N ILE A 119 5.50 6.75 7.23
CA ILE A 119 4.91 7.28 6.01
C ILE A 119 3.41 7.02 6.08
N ASN A 120 2.62 8.08 6.15
CA ASN A 120 1.16 7.97 6.22
C ASN A 120 0.56 7.54 4.86
N ALA A 121 -0.67 7.03 4.88
CA ALA A 121 -1.36 6.48 3.72
C ALA A 121 -1.30 7.44 2.51
N GLY A 122 -0.84 6.89 1.38
CA GLY A 122 -0.73 7.61 0.10
C GLY A 122 0.30 8.74 0.03
N THR A 123 1.14 8.95 1.04
CA THR A 123 2.21 9.97 0.96
C THR A 123 3.19 9.62 -0.17
N VAL A 124 3.38 10.55 -1.11
CA VAL A 124 4.37 10.43 -2.17
C VAL A 124 5.75 10.70 -1.57
N HIS A 125 6.73 9.83 -1.78
CA HIS A 125 8.04 10.02 -1.17
C HIS A 125 9.18 9.40 -1.96
N TRP A 126 10.40 9.89 -1.71
CA TRP A 126 11.65 9.37 -2.25
C TRP A 126 12.78 9.56 -1.22
N VAL A 127 13.83 8.73 -1.32
CA VAL A 127 14.85 8.61 -0.27
C VAL A 127 16.24 8.45 -0.87
N GLN A 128 17.24 9.07 -0.24
CA GLN A 128 18.65 8.87 -0.56
C GLN A 128 19.46 8.58 0.69
N ALA A 129 20.35 7.60 0.65
CA ALA A 129 21.35 7.43 1.69
C ALA A 129 22.43 8.53 1.59
N THR A 130 22.72 9.20 2.70
CA THR A 130 23.81 10.19 2.78
C THR A 130 25.10 9.55 3.27
N GLY A 131 25.02 8.46 4.04
CA GLY A 131 26.14 7.64 4.50
C GLY A 131 26.00 6.16 4.13
N TRP A 132 26.92 5.33 4.63
CA TRP A 132 26.74 3.88 4.62
C TRP A 132 25.77 3.49 5.72
N CYS A 133 24.67 2.85 5.37
CA CYS A 133 23.67 2.44 6.33
C CYS A 133 22.88 1.24 5.84
N ASN A 134 22.19 0.59 6.79
CA ASN A 134 21.13 -0.33 6.46
C ASN A 134 19.78 0.27 6.92
N ASN A 135 18.69 -0.08 6.25
CA ASN A 135 17.34 0.18 6.74
C ASN A 135 16.55 -1.12 6.77
N ILE A 136 15.60 -1.21 7.69
CA ILE A 136 14.53 -2.20 7.64
C ILE A 136 13.20 -1.49 7.41
N ALA A 137 12.32 -2.09 6.62
CA ALA A 137 11.00 -1.53 6.37
C ALA A 137 9.94 -2.62 6.17
N TRP A 138 8.69 -2.24 6.44
CA TRP A 138 7.49 -3.01 6.15
C TRP A 138 6.29 -2.05 6.10
N ASN A 139 5.14 -2.55 5.61
CA ASN A 139 3.90 -1.79 5.60
C ASN A 139 3.00 -2.16 6.77
N VAL A 140 2.13 -1.22 7.12
CA VAL A 140 1.02 -1.43 8.05
C VAL A 140 -0.23 -0.76 7.49
N GLY A 141 -1.39 -1.36 7.73
CA GLY A 141 -2.68 -0.77 7.36
C GLY A 141 -3.49 -0.47 8.62
N PRO A 142 -3.40 0.73 9.20
CA PRO A 142 -4.25 1.11 10.32
C PRO A 142 -5.73 0.94 9.98
N LEU A 143 -6.52 0.46 10.96
CA LEU A 143 -7.98 0.36 10.83
C LEU A 143 -8.64 1.75 10.96
N THR A 144 -8.44 2.59 9.95
CA THR A 144 -9.05 3.93 9.85
C THR A 144 -9.77 4.10 8.52
N ALA A 145 -10.79 4.96 8.49
CA ALA A 145 -11.51 5.29 7.26
C ALA A 145 -10.56 5.80 6.16
N TYR A 146 -9.63 6.69 6.52
CA TYR A 146 -8.67 7.28 5.58
C TYR A 146 -7.76 6.23 4.92
N GLN A 147 -7.19 5.31 5.69
CA GLN A 147 -6.34 4.25 5.13
C GLN A 147 -7.15 3.32 4.21
N TYR A 148 -8.36 2.93 4.62
CA TYR A 148 -9.19 2.02 3.84
C TYR A 148 -9.68 2.66 2.54
N GLN A 149 -10.08 3.93 2.59
CA GLN A 149 -10.47 4.71 1.43
C GLN A 149 -9.35 4.78 0.40
N LEU A 150 -8.17 5.28 0.78
CA LEU A 150 -7.04 5.41 -0.15
C LEU A 150 -6.56 4.08 -0.72
N ALA A 151 -6.70 2.99 0.04
CA ALA A 151 -6.34 1.66 -0.43
C ALA A 151 -7.32 1.11 -1.47
N LEU A 152 -8.62 1.38 -1.31
CA LEU A 152 -9.63 1.05 -2.33
C LEU A 152 -9.52 1.96 -3.56
N GLU A 153 -9.32 3.26 -3.39
CA GLU A 153 -9.14 4.19 -4.51
C GLU A 153 -7.93 3.79 -5.37
N ARG A 154 -6.80 3.43 -4.75
CA ARG A 154 -5.65 2.89 -5.48
C ARG A 154 -5.93 1.52 -6.09
N TYR A 155 -6.70 0.65 -5.42
CA TYR A 155 -7.08 -0.65 -5.98
C TYR A 155 -7.86 -0.51 -7.29
N GLU A 156 -8.85 0.39 -7.33
CA GLU A 156 -9.64 0.69 -8.53
C GLU A 156 -8.80 1.41 -9.60
N TRP A 157 -7.97 2.38 -9.20
CA TRP A 157 -7.08 3.08 -10.14
C TRP A 157 -6.06 2.13 -10.81
N ASN A 158 -5.55 1.18 -10.04
CA ASN A 158 -4.65 0.15 -10.54
C ASN A 158 -5.32 -0.70 -11.63
N GLU A 159 -6.59 -1.10 -11.44
CA GLU A 159 -7.36 -1.81 -12.46
C GLU A 159 -7.50 -0.96 -13.74
N VAL A 160 -7.84 0.33 -13.62
CA VAL A 160 -7.91 1.27 -14.75
C VAL A 160 -6.57 1.39 -15.49
N LYS A 161 -5.45 1.29 -14.76
CA LYS A 161 -4.09 1.39 -15.31
C LYS A 161 -3.46 0.06 -15.69
N ASN A 162 -4.19 -1.06 -15.56
CA ASN A 162 -3.65 -2.43 -15.74
C ASN A 162 -2.38 -2.69 -14.91
N VAL A 163 -2.36 -2.19 -13.67
CA VAL A 163 -1.31 -2.43 -12.69
C VAL A 163 -1.85 -3.40 -11.65
N LYS A 164 -1.06 -4.42 -11.31
CA LYS A 164 -1.44 -5.38 -10.27
C LYS A 164 -1.54 -4.69 -8.91
N SER A 165 -2.70 -4.83 -8.26
CA SER A 165 -2.80 -4.56 -6.83
C SER A 165 -2.25 -5.74 -6.05
N ILE A 166 -1.11 -5.60 -5.38
CA ILE A 166 -0.54 -6.71 -4.60
C ILE A 166 -1.32 -6.98 -3.31
N VAL A 167 -2.06 -5.98 -2.80
CA VAL A 167 -3.01 -6.16 -1.70
C VAL A 167 -4.40 -6.49 -2.27
N PRO A 168 -4.94 -7.70 -2.02
CA PRO A 168 -6.24 -8.10 -2.54
C PRO A 168 -7.36 -7.48 -1.71
N MET A 169 -7.71 -6.22 -2.01
CA MET A 169 -8.57 -5.40 -1.15
C MET A 169 -9.94 -6.03 -0.88
N ILE A 170 -10.54 -6.71 -1.85
CA ILE A 170 -11.82 -7.41 -1.65
C ILE A 170 -11.65 -8.56 -0.63
N HIS A 171 -10.60 -9.36 -0.76
CA HIS A 171 -10.29 -10.45 0.17
C HIS A 171 -10.03 -9.94 1.59
N VAL A 172 -9.21 -8.89 1.71
CA VAL A 172 -8.91 -8.25 3.01
C VAL A 172 -10.18 -7.71 3.65
N SER A 173 -11.05 -7.06 2.87
CA SER A 173 -12.31 -6.49 3.37
C SER A 173 -13.22 -7.56 3.97
N TRP A 174 -13.35 -8.72 3.31
CA TRP A 174 -14.10 -9.86 3.83
C TRP A 174 -13.48 -10.43 5.10
N ASN A 175 -12.15 -10.56 5.17
CA ASN A 175 -11.49 -11.08 6.36
C ASN A 175 -11.63 -10.12 7.56
N VAL A 176 -11.41 -8.82 7.36
CA VAL A 176 -11.60 -7.81 8.40
C VAL A 176 -13.02 -7.84 8.95
N ALA A 177 -14.03 -7.93 8.08
CA ALA A 177 -15.42 -8.00 8.50
C ALA A 177 -15.76 -9.26 9.31
N ARG A 178 -15.01 -10.36 9.14
CA ARG A 178 -15.19 -11.60 9.89
C ARG A 178 -14.48 -11.60 11.23
N THR A 179 -13.32 -10.94 11.34
CA THR A 179 -12.40 -11.10 12.48
C THR A 179 -12.28 -9.87 13.36
N VAL A 180 -12.73 -8.70 12.88
CA VAL A 180 -12.52 -7.41 13.57
C VAL A 180 -13.85 -6.73 13.86
N LYS A 181 -14.00 -6.24 15.09
CA LYS A 181 -15.10 -5.34 15.46
C LYS A 181 -14.72 -3.89 15.12
N ILE A 182 -15.43 -3.30 14.17
CA ILE A 182 -15.20 -1.91 13.73
C ILE A 182 -16.14 -0.98 14.49
N SER A 183 -15.58 -0.07 15.29
CA SER A 183 -16.33 0.93 16.05
C SER A 183 -16.45 2.27 15.33
N ASP A 184 -15.49 2.58 14.44
CA ASP A 184 -15.53 3.81 13.65
C ASP A 184 -16.66 3.73 12.60
N PRO A 185 -17.65 4.64 12.65
CA PRO A 185 -18.84 4.54 11.80
C PRO A 185 -18.52 4.73 10.32
N ASP A 186 -17.52 5.54 9.97
CA ASP A 186 -17.20 5.84 8.57
C ASP A 186 -16.43 4.69 7.93
N LEU A 187 -15.43 4.13 8.61
CA LEU A 187 -14.78 2.89 8.20
C LEU A 187 -15.79 1.74 8.08
N TYR A 188 -16.71 1.60 9.05
CA TYR A 188 -17.75 0.58 8.99
C TYR A 188 -18.63 0.73 7.74
N LYS A 189 -19.08 1.95 7.41
CA LYS A 189 -19.87 2.21 6.20
C LYS A 189 -19.09 1.85 4.93
N MET A 190 -17.81 2.24 4.84
CA MET A 190 -16.98 1.96 3.67
C MET A 190 -16.79 0.46 3.46
N ILE A 191 -16.41 -0.29 4.50
CA ILE A 191 -16.26 -1.75 4.41
C ILE A 191 -17.60 -2.38 4.03
N LYS A 192 -18.69 -2.00 4.71
CA LYS A 192 -20.03 -2.55 4.42
C LYS A 192 -20.48 -2.28 2.98
N TYR A 193 -20.17 -1.10 2.44
CA TYR A 193 -20.46 -0.76 1.06
C TYR A 193 -19.66 -1.64 0.09
N CYS A 194 -18.35 -1.79 0.30
CA CYS A 194 -17.49 -2.68 -0.49
C CYS A 194 -18.03 -4.12 -0.50
N LEU A 195 -18.39 -4.66 0.67
CA LEU A 195 -18.99 -5.99 0.79
C LEU A 195 -20.31 -6.10 0.03
N LEU A 196 -21.17 -5.08 0.09
CA LEU A 196 -22.43 -5.06 -0.64
C LEU A 196 -22.21 -5.14 -2.16
N GLN A 197 -21.25 -4.38 -2.70
CA GLN A 197 -20.93 -4.45 -4.14
C GLN A 197 -20.33 -5.81 -4.51
N SER A 198 -19.41 -6.33 -3.69
CA SER A 198 -18.84 -7.67 -3.89
C SER A 198 -19.90 -8.76 -3.93
N ILE A 199 -20.87 -8.75 -3.00
CA ILE A 199 -22.00 -9.69 -3.00
C ILE A 199 -22.83 -9.57 -4.29
N LYS A 200 -23.18 -8.34 -4.69
CA LYS A 200 -23.96 -8.11 -5.92
C LYS A 200 -23.25 -8.65 -7.15
N HIS A 201 -21.94 -8.38 -7.30
CA HIS A 201 -21.15 -8.89 -8.42
C HIS A 201 -21.12 -10.42 -8.45
N CYS A 202 -20.83 -11.06 -7.30
CA CYS A 202 -20.83 -12.52 -7.19
C CYS A 202 -22.21 -13.12 -7.52
N GLN A 203 -23.29 -12.49 -7.05
CA GLN A 203 -24.66 -12.94 -7.31
C GLN A 203 -25.01 -12.85 -8.80
N VAL A 204 -24.79 -11.70 -9.43
CA VAL A 204 -25.07 -11.50 -10.86
C VAL A 204 -24.25 -12.46 -11.73
N GLN A 205 -22.96 -12.64 -11.42
CA GLN A 205 -22.09 -13.56 -12.14
C GLN A 205 -22.59 -15.01 -12.00
N ARG A 206 -22.94 -15.44 -10.78
CA ARG A 206 -23.48 -16.78 -10.52
C ARG A 206 -24.79 -17.02 -11.26
N GLU A 207 -25.72 -16.06 -11.22
CA GLU A 207 -27.01 -16.15 -11.92
C GLU A 207 -26.85 -16.25 -13.43
N SER A 208 -25.92 -15.48 -14.01
CA SER A 208 -25.57 -15.54 -15.44
C SER A 208 -25.03 -16.91 -15.84
N LEU A 209 -24.07 -17.46 -15.07
CA LEU A 209 -23.50 -18.78 -15.31
C LEU A 209 -24.55 -19.90 -15.22
N VAL A 210 -25.43 -19.84 -14.22
CA VAL A 210 -26.53 -20.79 -14.05
C VAL A 210 -27.50 -20.71 -15.22
N ARG A 211 -27.87 -19.50 -15.66
CA ARG A 211 -28.75 -19.29 -16.83
C ARG A 211 -28.14 -19.85 -18.11
N ALA A 212 -26.82 -19.76 -18.26
CA ALA A 212 -26.08 -20.31 -19.40
C ALA A 212 -25.80 -21.83 -19.30
N GLY A 213 -26.33 -22.52 -18.28
CA GLY A 213 -26.12 -23.96 -18.06
C GLY A 213 -24.68 -24.33 -17.73
N LYS A 214 -23.86 -23.39 -17.22
CA LYS A 214 -22.47 -23.66 -16.84
C LYS A 214 -22.40 -24.27 -15.45
N LYS A 215 -21.71 -25.41 -15.33
CA LYS A 215 -21.48 -26.08 -14.04
C LYS A 215 -20.60 -25.22 -13.14
N ILE A 216 -21.05 -25.01 -11.90
CA ILE A 216 -20.26 -24.37 -10.84
C ILE A 216 -19.97 -25.45 -9.79
N ALA A 217 -18.69 -25.77 -9.60
CA ALA A 217 -18.25 -26.69 -8.56
C ALA A 217 -17.87 -25.91 -7.29
N TYR A 218 -18.30 -26.40 -6.13
CA TYR A 218 -17.90 -25.80 -4.86
C TYR A 218 -16.46 -26.23 -4.53
N GLN A 219 -15.58 -25.25 -4.40
CA GLN A 219 -14.24 -25.42 -3.87
C GLN A 219 -14.09 -24.50 -2.66
N GLY A 220 -14.11 -25.09 -1.46
CA GLY A 220 -13.92 -24.34 -0.22
C GLY A 220 -12.48 -23.85 -0.08
N ARG A 221 -12.33 -22.69 0.56
CA ARG A 221 -11.01 -22.14 0.90
C ARG A 221 -10.33 -22.99 1.98
N VAL A 222 -9.03 -23.21 1.85
CA VAL A 222 -8.18 -23.80 2.90
C VAL A 222 -7.47 -22.71 3.71
N LYS A 223 -6.92 -23.11 4.87
CA LYS A 223 -6.16 -22.20 5.72
C LYS A 223 -4.92 -21.71 4.97
N ASP A 224 -4.61 -20.42 5.13
CA ASP A 224 -3.44 -19.75 4.55
C ASP A 224 -3.39 -19.74 3.00
N GLU A 225 -4.52 -20.05 2.35
CA GLU A 225 -4.64 -19.97 0.88
C GLU A 225 -4.51 -18.51 0.41
N PRO A 226 -3.71 -18.22 -0.63
CA PRO A 226 -3.55 -16.87 -1.15
C PRO A 226 -4.81 -16.37 -1.86
N ALA A 227 -4.96 -15.06 -2.01
CA ALA A 227 -5.96 -14.53 -2.94
C ALA A 227 -5.56 -14.87 -4.38
N TYR A 228 -6.54 -15.00 -5.25
CA TYR A 228 -6.31 -15.30 -6.66
C TYR A 228 -6.38 -14.04 -7.50
N TYR A 229 -5.55 -14.00 -8.53
CA TYR A 229 -5.51 -12.96 -9.56
C TYR A 229 -5.66 -13.61 -10.93
N CYS A 230 -6.23 -12.89 -11.89
CA CYS A 230 -6.26 -13.33 -13.27
C CYS A 230 -4.83 -13.45 -13.84
N ASN A 231 -4.50 -14.58 -14.47
CA ASN A 231 -3.19 -14.79 -15.10
C ASN A 231 -2.91 -13.83 -16.27
N GLU A 232 -3.97 -13.33 -16.92
CA GLU A 232 -3.85 -12.50 -18.14
C GLU A 232 -3.81 -11.00 -17.84
N CYS A 233 -4.52 -10.54 -16.82
CA CYS A 233 -4.67 -9.11 -16.53
C CYS A 233 -4.33 -8.69 -15.09
N ASP A 234 -3.94 -9.63 -14.23
CA ASP A 234 -3.52 -9.38 -12.85
C ASP A 234 -4.57 -8.69 -11.93
N VAL A 235 -5.85 -8.69 -12.33
CA VAL A 235 -7.00 -8.25 -11.51
C VAL A 235 -7.43 -9.33 -10.51
#